data_AF-A0A955JX13-F1
#
_entry.id   AF-A0A955JX13-F1
#
_cell.length_a   1.000
_cell.length_b   1.000
_cell.length_c   1.000
_cell.angle_alpha   90.00
_cell.angle_beta   90.00
_cell.angle_gamma   90.00
#
_symmetry.space_group_name_H-M   'P 1'
#
loop_
_entity.id
_entity.type
_entity.pdbx_description
1 polymer ?
#
loop_
_entity_poly.entity_id
_entity_poly.type
_entity_poly.pdbx_seq_one_letter_code
_entity_poly.pdbx_strand_id
1 'polypeptide(L)' 'MAEPKKQSSPRKTGLRRSHLRLELARRVNAKSPVKVKTTKNETGKKKD' A
#
# COMPACT_ATOMS: atom_id res chain seq x y z
N MET A 1 -10.37 19.49 -14.16
CA MET A 1 -10.41 18.05 -13.81
C MET A 1 -11.86 17.61 -13.89
N ALA A 2 -12.17 16.50 -14.55
CA ALA A 2 -13.54 15.98 -14.57
C ALA A 2 -13.93 15.47 -13.17
N GLU A 3 -15.13 15.79 -12.73
CA GLU A 3 -15.64 15.34 -11.44
C GLU A 3 -16.05 13.85 -11.50
N PRO A 4 -15.70 13.03 -10.49
CA PRO A 4 -16.08 11.62 -10.47
C PRO A 4 -17.59 11.45 -10.33
N LYS A 5 -18.21 10.70 -11.26
CA LYS A 5 -19.65 10.42 -11.25
C LYS A 5 -20.16 9.72 -9.98
N LYS A 6 -19.30 8.93 -9.32
CA LYS A 6 -19.62 8.12 -8.13
C LYS A 6 -18.42 8.00 -7.22
N GLN A 7 -18.69 7.89 -5.91
CA GLN A 7 -17.66 7.60 -4.93
C GLN A 7 -17.11 6.18 -5.12
N SER A 8 -15.79 6.04 -5.03
CA SER A 8 -15.15 4.72 -5.06
C SER A 8 -15.46 3.94 -3.79
N SER A 9 -15.79 2.65 -3.93
CA SER A 9 -16.03 1.79 -2.77
C SER A 9 -14.80 1.69 -1.86
N PRO A 10 -14.98 1.45 -0.54
CA PRO A 10 -13.87 1.28 0.39
C PRO A 10 -12.87 0.21 -0.08
N ARG A 11 -13.37 -0.91 -0.63
CA ARG A 11 -12.53 -1.97 -1.22
C ARG A 11 -11.69 -1.47 -2.38
N LYS A 12 -12.28 -0.74 -3.34
CA LYS A 12 -11.56 -0.21 -4.51
C LYS A 12 -10.46 0.78 -4.11
N THR A 13 -10.75 1.63 -3.12
CA THR A 13 -9.76 2.57 -2.56
C THR A 13 -8.65 1.85 -1.81
N GLY A 14 -8.98 0.82 -1.01
CA GLY A 14 -7.99 0.00 -0.30
C GLY A 14 -7.04 -0.74 -1.25
N LEU A 15 -7.57 -1.37 -2.30
CA LEU A 15 -6.79 -2.09 -3.32
C LEU A 15 -5.85 -1.14 -4.07
N ARG A 16 -6.35 0.03 -4.49
CA ARG A 16 -5.54 1.05 -5.18
C ARG A 16 -4.37 1.53 -4.32
N ARG A 17 -4.57 1.64 -3.00
CA ARG A 17 -3.56 2.10 -2.04
C ARG A 17 -2.71 0.98 -1.44
N SER A 18 -2.85 -0.25 -1.91
CA SER A 18 -2.11 -1.42 -1.36
C SER A 18 -0.59 -1.25 -1.47
N HIS A 19 -0.10 -0.71 -2.59
CA HIS A 19 1.32 -0.47 -2.83
C HIS A 19 1.96 0.51 -1.82
N LEU A 20 1.23 1.53 -1.37
CA LEU A 20 1.72 2.50 -0.37
C LEU A 20 2.01 1.83 0.98
N ARG A 21 1.16 0.87 1.38
CA ARG A 21 1.35 0.11 2.62
C ARG A 21 2.58 -0.79 2.54
N LEU A 22 2.81 -1.43 1.38
CA LEU A 22 4.00 -2.25 1.15
C LEU A 22 5.28 -1.41 1.17
N GLU A 23 5.27 -0.25 0.51
CA GLU A 23 6.42 0.66 0.48
C GLU A 23 6.75 1.21 1.87
N LEU A 24 5.74 1.64 2.62
CA LEU A 24 5.92 2.10 3.99
C LEU A 24 6.53 1.01 4.88
N ALA A 25 6.02 -0.23 4.78
CA ALA A 25 6.55 -1.33 5.56
C ALA A 25 8.01 -1.66 5.22
N ARG A 26 8.39 -1.62 3.93
CA ARG A 26 9.80 -1.79 3.51
C ARG A 26 10.69 -0.69 4.10
N ARG A 27 10.27 0.57 4.04
CA ARG A 27 11.03 1.70 4.59
C ARG A 27 11.19 1.60 6.11
N VAL A 28 10.11 1.25 6.83
CA VAL A 28 10.15 1.08 8.29
C VAL A 28 11.05 -0.10 8.66
N ASN A 29 10.95 -1.24 7.96
CA ASN A 29 11.78 -2.42 8.21
C ASN A 29 13.28 -2.18 7.97
N ALA A 30 13.62 -1.20 7.12
CA ALA A 30 15.00 -0.80 6.86
C ALA A 30 15.56 0.16 7.93
N LYS A 31 14.72 0.97 8.58
CA LYS A 31 15.15 2.03 9.51
C LYS A 31 14.90 1.71 10.98
N SER A 32 13.89 0.89 11.29
CA SER A 32 13.41 0.64 12.65
C SER A 32 13.80 -0.77 13.11
N PRO A 33 14.12 -0.94 14.41
CA PRO A 33 14.24 -2.27 15.01
C PRO A 33 12.89 -3.01 15.05
N VAL A 34 11.78 -2.27 14.99
CA VAL A 34 10.42 -2.85 14.99
C VAL A 34 10.06 -3.34 13.59
N LYS A 35 9.84 -4.65 13.45
CA LYS A 35 9.45 -5.28 12.18
C LYS A 35 7.95 -5.19 11.93
N VAL A 36 7.58 -4.53 10.85
CA VAL A 36 6.20 -4.40 10.36
C VAL A 36 5.91 -5.51 9.36
N LYS A 37 4.81 -6.25 9.59
CA LYS A 37 4.27 -7.26 8.67
C LYS A 37 3.00 -6.70 8.03
N THR A 38 2.88 -6.82 6.71
CA THR A 38 1.72 -6.29 5.96
C THR A 38 0.79 -7.40 5.51
N THR A 39 1.03 -7.98 4.35
CA THR A 39 0.25 -9.08 3.77
C THR A 39 1.07 -10.36 3.77
N LYS A 40 0.40 -11.52 3.87
CA LYS A 40 1.04 -12.85 3.84
C LYS A 40 1.95 -13.03 2.63
N ASN A 41 1.54 -12.49 1.48
CA ASN A 41 2.30 -12.51 0.24
C ASN A 41 2.63 -11.06 -0.13
N GLU A 42 3.89 -10.66 -0.02
CA GLU A 42 4.39 -9.32 -0.43
C GLU A 42 4.59 -9.24 -1.95
N THR A 43 3.58 -9.66 -2.74
CA THR A 43 3.69 -9.90 -4.20
C THR A 43 3.80 -8.63 -5.05
N GLY A 44 4.09 -7.47 -4.46
CA GLY A 44 4.32 -6.23 -5.20
C GLY A 44 5.77 -6.10 -5.65
N LYS A 45 5.99 -5.74 -6.92
CA LYS A 45 7.32 -5.37 -7.46
C LYS A 45 8.02 -4.41 -6.47
N LYS A 46 9.29 -4.68 -6.13
CA LYS A 46 10.13 -3.69 -5.43
C LYS A 46 10.29 -2.51 -6.39
N LYS A 47 9.91 -1.31 -5.96
CA LYS A 47 10.24 -0.10 -6.71
C LYS A 47 11.69 0.22 -6.32
N ASP A 48 12.55 0.18 -7.32
CA ASP A 48 13.91 0.71 -7.28
C ASP A 48 13.89 2.24 -7.15
#